data_AF-A0AAV8F5V8-F1
#
_entry.id   AF-A0AAV8F5V8-F1
#
_cell.length_a   1.000
_cell.length_b   1.000
_cell.length_c   1.000
_cell.angle_alpha   90.00
_cell.angle_beta   90.00
_cell.angle_gamma   90.00
#
_symmetry.space_group_name_H-M   'P 1'
#
loop_
_entity.id
_entity.type
_entity.pdbx_description
1 polymer ?
#
loop_
_entity_poly.entity_id
_entity_poly.type
_entity_poly.pdbx_seq_one_letter_code
_entity_poly.pdbx_strand_id
1 'polypeptide(L)'
;METISFTPLLNPKLTTSKSLSHLPKSISCSLNKRSPATLSKPNRSWITHLQHGLAAAAISLAVNFSPAVPILQSPAFASEFDVLSEGPPEAYVVDDAGVLSRVTKSDLKRLLSDLESRKNLHINFITVRKLTSKADAFEYADQVLEKWYPTIEEGNNKGIVVLVTSQKEGAITGGPAFIQAVGDSVLDATVSENLPVLATDEKYNEAVYSTAKRLAAAIDGLPDPGGPQFKDNKRESNFKTKEETDEKRGQFSLVVGGLLVIAFVVPMAQYYAYVSKK
;
A
#
# COMPACT_ATOMS: atom_id res chain seq x y z
N MET A 1 -19.30 -59.70 1.38
CA MET A 1 -17.82 -59.72 1.54
C MET A 1 -17.44 -58.41 2.18
N GLU A 2 -17.41 -58.42 3.51
CA GLU A 2 -17.07 -57.30 4.37
C GLU A 2 -15.58 -57.32 4.75
N THR A 3 -15.20 -56.23 5.43
CA THR A 3 -14.00 -56.02 6.29
C THR A 3 -12.81 -55.39 5.55
N ILE A 4 -12.04 -54.44 6.09
CA ILE A 4 -11.47 -54.24 7.44
C ILE A 4 -11.13 -52.73 7.60
N SER A 5 -11.61 -51.98 8.61
CA SER A 5 -11.14 -51.76 10.01
C SER A 5 -10.03 -50.70 10.22
N PHE A 6 -10.23 -49.88 11.26
CA PHE A 6 -9.50 -48.68 11.69
C PHE A 6 -8.33 -48.97 12.67
N THR A 7 -7.19 -48.24 12.47
CA THR A 7 -6.24 -47.56 13.42
C THR A 7 -5.58 -48.30 14.62
N PRO A 8 -4.64 -47.70 15.42
CA PRO A 8 -3.40 -46.92 15.15
C PRO A 8 -2.15 -47.40 16.01
N LEU A 9 -1.05 -46.60 16.03
CA LEU A 9 0.03 -46.43 17.06
C LEU A 9 1.51 -46.75 16.68
N LEU A 10 2.33 -45.68 16.80
CA LEU A 10 3.71 -45.55 17.35
C LEU A 10 4.97 -46.20 16.69
N ASN A 11 5.72 -45.35 15.95
CA ASN A 11 7.17 -44.97 15.96
C ASN A 11 8.23 -45.74 16.82
N PRO A 12 9.58 -45.49 16.70
CA PRO A 12 10.49 -45.17 15.57
C PRO A 12 11.86 -45.94 15.58
N LYS A 13 12.59 -45.95 14.45
CA LYS A 13 14.08 -45.95 14.25
C LYS A 13 14.30 -46.09 12.73
N LEU A 14 15.19 -45.40 12.01
CA LEU A 14 16.62 -45.20 12.23
C LEU A 14 17.15 -44.15 11.20
N THR A 15 18.17 -43.38 11.59
CA THR A 15 19.26 -42.78 10.76
C THR A 15 18.93 -41.84 9.58
N THR A 16 19.45 -40.60 9.62
CA THR A 16 20.64 -40.17 8.82
C THR A 16 20.89 -38.65 8.91
N SER A 17 22.11 -38.31 9.35
CA SER A 17 22.98 -37.19 8.93
C SER A 17 22.70 -35.71 9.30
N LYS A 18 23.48 -35.27 10.29
CA LYS A 18 24.39 -34.09 10.33
C LYS A 18 23.82 -32.67 10.32
N SER A 19 23.78 -32.13 11.54
CA SER A 19 23.96 -30.73 11.92
C SER A 19 25.32 -30.18 11.44
N LEU A 20 25.31 -28.94 10.95
CA LEU A 20 26.47 -28.04 10.91
C LEU A 20 25.99 -26.59 10.91
N SER A 21 26.06 -25.98 12.09
CA SER A 21 26.29 -24.55 12.28
C SER A 21 27.49 -24.09 11.45
N HIS A 22 27.47 -22.91 10.82
CA HIS A 22 28.56 -21.92 10.85
C HIS A 22 28.20 -20.66 10.03
N LEU A 23 28.61 -19.54 10.63
CA LEU A 23 28.64 -18.11 10.28
C LEU A 23 29.21 -17.75 8.87
N PRO A 24 29.16 -16.46 8.46
CA PRO A 24 28.93 -16.03 7.09
C PRO A 24 30.17 -16.08 6.20
N LYS A 25 29.93 -16.28 4.90
CA LYS A 25 30.95 -16.27 3.86
C LYS A 25 31.46 -14.83 3.62
N SER A 26 32.72 -14.59 3.99
CA SER A 26 33.52 -13.45 3.55
C SER A 26 33.97 -13.65 2.10
N ILE A 27 33.82 -12.61 1.29
CA ILE A 27 34.40 -12.50 -0.05
C ILE A 27 35.91 -12.36 0.11
N SER A 28 36.67 -13.32 -0.40
CA SER A 28 38.13 -13.28 -0.47
C SER A 28 38.55 -12.61 -1.78
N CYS A 29 39.15 -11.42 -1.70
CA CYS A 29 39.89 -10.81 -2.80
C CYS A 29 41.38 -10.80 -2.42
N SER A 30 42.16 -11.67 -3.06
CA SER A 30 43.61 -11.73 -2.92
C SER A 30 44.25 -10.48 -3.54
N LEU A 31 44.74 -9.58 -2.68
CA LEU A 31 45.52 -8.41 -3.09
C LEU A 31 46.96 -8.86 -3.39
N ASN A 32 47.28 -9.09 -4.67
CA ASN A 32 48.63 -9.48 -5.07
C ASN A 32 49.49 -8.22 -5.27
N LYS A 33 50.52 -8.10 -4.43
CA LYS A 33 51.53 -7.06 -4.40
C LYS A 33 52.43 -7.18 -5.64
N ARG A 34 52.54 -6.11 -6.45
CA ARG A 34 53.62 -5.98 -7.45
C ARG A 34 54.24 -4.59 -7.40
N SER A 35 55.47 -4.56 -6.88
CA SER A 35 56.45 -3.50 -7.07
C SER A 35 57.09 -3.62 -8.47
N PRO A 36 57.71 -2.55 -9.00
CA PRO A 36 57.87 -2.36 -10.43
C PRO A 36 59.18 -2.95 -10.98
N ALA A 37 59.13 -3.42 -12.23
CA ALA A 37 60.32 -3.75 -13.01
C ALA A 37 60.78 -2.52 -13.82
N THR A 38 62.10 -2.40 -13.88
CA THR A 38 62.93 -1.37 -14.52
C THR A 38 63.06 -1.51 -16.04
N LEU A 39 63.67 -0.46 -16.64
CA LEU A 39 64.25 -0.32 -18.00
C LEU A 39 63.34 0.48 -18.96
N SER A 40 63.71 1.61 -19.57
CA SER A 40 64.99 2.30 -19.85
C SER A 40 64.76 3.79 -20.18
N LYS A 41 65.76 4.64 -19.88
CA LYS A 41 65.95 6.03 -20.36
C LYS A 41 66.31 6.05 -21.88
N PRO A 42 66.09 7.13 -22.69
CA PRO A 42 66.67 8.48 -22.51
C PRO A 42 65.65 9.63 -22.66
N ASN A 43 65.66 10.62 -21.76
CA ASN A 43 66.38 11.90 -21.84
C ASN A 43 66.06 12.78 -23.06
N ARG A 44 65.08 13.68 -22.91
CA ARG A 44 65.27 15.11 -23.20
C ARG A 44 64.19 15.93 -22.50
N SER A 45 64.65 17.01 -21.91
CA SER A 45 64.02 17.83 -20.90
C SER A 45 63.03 18.85 -21.52
N TRP A 46 62.44 19.74 -20.69
CA TRP A 46 61.78 21.03 -21.02
C TRP A 46 60.33 21.07 -21.58
N ILE A 47 59.66 19.97 -21.95
CA ILE A 47 58.30 20.03 -22.56
C ILE A 47 57.14 19.72 -21.58
N THR A 48 57.43 19.20 -20.39
CA THR A 48 56.42 18.63 -19.47
C THR A 48 55.53 19.64 -18.73
N HIS A 49 55.84 20.94 -18.76
CA HIS A 49 55.01 21.96 -18.08
C HIS A 49 53.83 22.47 -18.93
N LEU A 50 53.86 22.29 -20.26
CA LEU A 50 52.74 22.66 -21.13
C LEU A 50 51.60 21.63 -21.14
N GLN A 51 51.88 20.39 -20.73
CA GLN A 51 50.92 19.29 -20.79
C GLN A 51 49.92 19.27 -19.62
N HIS A 52 50.27 19.89 -18.49
CA HIS A 52 49.43 19.90 -17.29
C HIS A 52 48.30 20.95 -17.35
N GLY A 53 48.41 21.98 -18.20
CA GLY A 53 47.35 22.97 -18.40
C GLY A 53 46.17 22.47 -19.25
N LEU A 54 46.46 21.69 -20.30
CA LEU A 54 45.43 21.12 -21.17
C LEU A 54 44.67 19.97 -20.51
N ALA A 55 45.34 19.17 -19.68
CA ALA A 55 44.68 18.07 -18.96
C ALA A 55 43.62 18.56 -17.95
N ALA A 56 43.85 19.70 -17.28
CA ALA A 56 42.90 20.28 -16.34
C ALA A 56 41.64 20.85 -17.02
N ALA A 57 41.77 21.39 -18.24
CA ALA A 57 40.64 21.86 -19.04
C ALA A 57 39.76 20.70 -19.55
N ALA A 58 40.37 19.56 -19.92
CA ALA A 58 39.65 18.39 -20.40
C ALA A 58 38.78 17.73 -19.32
N ILE A 59 39.24 17.67 -18.07
CA ILE A 59 38.45 17.11 -16.95
C ILE A 59 37.25 18.02 -16.61
N SER A 60 37.43 19.34 -16.69
CA SER A 60 36.37 20.31 -16.41
C SER A 60 35.25 20.31 -17.47
N LEU A 61 35.60 20.04 -18.74
CA LEU A 61 34.63 19.83 -19.81
C LEU A 61 33.94 18.47 -19.75
N ALA A 62 34.62 17.41 -19.32
CA ALA A 62 34.04 16.06 -19.18
C ALA A 62 32.95 15.98 -18.09
N VAL A 63 33.06 16.78 -17.03
CA VAL A 63 32.03 16.87 -15.98
C VAL A 63 30.82 17.71 -16.43
N ASN A 64 30.99 18.70 -17.31
CA ASN A 64 29.89 19.53 -17.81
C ASN A 64 29.15 18.96 -19.03
N PHE A 65 29.74 18.02 -19.77
CA PHE A 65 29.19 17.50 -21.04
C PHE A 65 28.98 15.99 -21.06
N SER A 66 28.74 15.36 -19.90
CA SER A 66 28.27 13.97 -19.84
C SER A 66 26.73 13.94 -19.70
N PRO A 67 25.97 13.53 -20.73
CA PRO A 67 24.50 13.44 -20.68
C PRO A 67 23.97 12.24 -19.87
N ALA A 68 24.74 11.71 -18.91
CA ALA A 68 24.45 10.40 -18.30
C ALA A 68 24.79 10.31 -16.80
N VAL A 69 24.57 11.39 -16.03
CA VAL A 69 24.64 11.31 -14.56
C VAL A 69 23.31 11.82 -13.97
N PRO A 70 22.44 10.95 -13.43
CA PRO A 70 21.32 11.39 -12.61
C PRO A 70 21.90 11.79 -11.25
N ILE A 71 22.50 12.99 -11.18
CA ILE A 71 22.86 13.61 -9.91
C ILE A 71 21.56 14.05 -9.27
N LEU A 72 21.13 13.26 -8.29
CA LEU A 72 20.25 13.70 -7.21
C LEU A 72 18.98 14.42 -7.68
N GLN A 73 18.07 13.66 -8.32
CA GLN A 73 16.65 14.00 -8.27
C GLN A 73 16.23 14.00 -6.80
N SER A 74 16.26 15.17 -6.17
CA SER A 74 15.20 15.53 -5.22
C SER A 74 13.88 15.13 -5.88
N PRO A 75 12.94 14.45 -5.21
CA PRO A 75 11.60 14.29 -5.75
C PRO A 75 10.97 15.68 -5.73
N ALA A 76 11.20 16.45 -6.79
CA ALA A 76 10.39 17.59 -7.10
C ALA A 76 8.96 17.04 -7.22
N PHE A 77 8.03 17.66 -6.50
CA PHE A 77 6.61 17.38 -6.58
C PHE A 77 6.13 17.62 -8.02
N ALA A 78 6.28 16.62 -8.89
CA ALA A 78 5.91 16.64 -10.31
C ALA A 78 4.91 15.52 -10.65
N SER A 79 4.25 14.96 -9.62
CA SER A 79 3.25 13.88 -9.73
C SER A 79 2.20 14.16 -10.82
N GLU A 80 1.57 15.33 -10.81
CA GLU A 80 0.55 15.66 -11.82
C GLU A 80 1.12 15.75 -13.24
N PHE A 81 2.30 16.36 -13.36
CA PHE A 81 2.93 16.60 -14.66
C PHE A 81 3.48 15.32 -15.27
N ASP A 82 3.98 14.40 -14.46
CA ASP A 82 4.50 13.11 -14.91
C ASP A 82 3.38 12.27 -15.54
N VAL A 83 2.23 12.17 -14.87
CA VAL A 83 1.04 11.48 -15.38
C VAL A 83 0.49 12.13 -16.66
N LEU A 84 0.56 13.46 -16.77
CA LEU A 84 0.10 14.19 -17.97
C LEU A 84 1.11 14.16 -19.13
N SER A 85 2.40 14.02 -18.83
CA SER A 85 3.49 14.03 -19.80
C SER A 85 3.80 12.64 -20.33
N GLU A 86 3.68 11.61 -19.51
CA GLU A 86 3.71 10.23 -19.95
C GLU A 86 2.35 9.90 -20.60
N GLY A 87 2.37 9.38 -21.83
CA GLY A 87 1.16 8.98 -22.54
C GLY A 87 0.41 7.84 -21.82
N PRO A 88 -0.71 7.35 -22.38
CA PRO A 88 -1.52 6.34 -21.72
C PRO A 88 -0.70 5.09 -21.37
N PRO A 89 -0.83 4.56 -20.16
CA PRO A 89 -0.02 3.44 -19.68
C PRO A 89 -0.41 2.12 -20.34
N GLU A 90 0.58 1.36 -20.83
CA GLU A 90 0.41 -0.04 -21.27
C GLU A 90 -0.06 -1.00 -20.15
N ALA A 91 -0.03 -0.53 -18.90
CA ALA A 91 -0.40 -1.30 -17.72
C ALA A 91 -1.80 -0.96 -17.17
N TYR A 92 -2.57 -0.08 -17.82
CA TYR A 92 -3.89 0.42 -17.37
C TYR A 92 -3.90 1.11 -16.00
N VAL A 93 -2.77 1.14 -15.30
CA VAL A 93 -2.65 1.62 -13.93
C VAL A 93 -1.41 2.49 -13.81
N VAL A 94 -1.61 3.72 -13.34
CA VAL A 94 -0.56 4.69 -13.00
C VAL A 94 -0.65 4.94 -11.50
N ASP A 95 0.34 4.44 -10.77
CA ASP A 95 0.41 4.54 -9.31
C ASP A 95 1.56 5.45 -8.88
N ASP A 96 1.32 6.76 -8.98
CA ASP A 96 2.25 7.78 -8.50
C ASP A 96 2.21 7.92 -6.96
N ALA A 97 1.04 7.72 -6.35
CA ALA A 97 0.89 7.74 -4.90
C ALA A 97 1.65 6.60 -4.19
N GLY A 98 2.05 5.55 -4.91
CA GLY A 98 2.75 4.38 -4.38
C GLY A 98 1.91 3.56 -3.41
N VAL A 99 0.58 3.59 -3.54
CA VAL A 99 -0.36 2.95 -2.62
C VAL A 99 -0.78 1.55 -3.07
N LEU A 100 -0.55 1.21 -4.34
CA LEU A 100 -1.01 -0.06 -4.90
C LEU A 100 0.06 -1.15 -4.83
N SER A 101 -0.34 -2.32 -4.32
CA SER A 101 0.53 -3.49 -4.30
C SER A 101 0.77 -4.03 -5.72
N ARG A 102 1.92 -4.68 -5.95
CA ARG A 102 2.23 -5.34 -7.23
C ARG A 102 1.19 -6.39 -7.63
N VAL A 103 0.63 -7.10 -6.65
CA VAL A 103 -0.40 -8.12 -6.86
C VAL A 103 -1.68 -7.45 -7.37
N THR A 104 -2.15 -6.40 -6.68
CA THR A 104 -3.34 -5.64 -7.07
C THR A 104 -3.19 -5.03 -8.47
N LYS A 105 -2.02 -4.49 -8.82
CA LYS A 105 -1.73 -4.00 -10.19
C LYS A 105 -1.86 -5.12 -11.24
N SER A 106 -1.39 -6.32 -10.92
CA SER A 106 -1.46 -7.48 -11.82
C SER A 106 -2.90 -7.97 -11.99
N ASP A 107 -3.68 -7.99 -10.92
CA ASP A 107 -5.08 -8.39 -10.95
C ASP A 107 -5.96 -7.36 -11.69
N LEU A 108 -5.71 -6.07 -11.48
CA LEU A 108 -6.33 -4.99 -12.26
C LEU A 108 -6.02 -5.14 -13.74
N LYS A 109 -4.75 -5.31 -14.11
CA LYS A 109 -4.36 -5.49 -15.52
C LYS A 109 -5.12 -6.65 -16.17
N ARG A 110 -5.26 -7.79 -15.48
CA ARG A 110 -6.02 -8.94 -16.00
C ARG A 110 -7.49 -8.59 -16.22
N LEU A 111 -8.14 -8.02 -15.22
CA LEU A 111 -9.56 -7.66 -15.27
C LEU A 111 -9.85 -6.64 -16.38
N LEU A 112 -8.99 -5.64 -16.53
CA LEU A 112 -9.15 -4.58 -17.52
C LEU A 112 -8.84 -5.06 -18.95
N SER A 113 -7.82 -5.90 -19.13
CA SER A 113 -7.53 -6.52 -20.43
C SER A 113 -8.66 -7.44 -20.92
N ASP A 114 -9.33 -8.13 -19.99
CA ASP A 114 -10.50 -8.96 -20.30
C ASP A 114 -11.70 -8.10 -20.69
N LEU A 115 -11.91 -6.97 -20.02
CA LEU A 115 -12.97 -6.02 -20.36
C LEU A 115 -12.76 -5.40 -21.75
N GLU A 116 -11.54 -4.97 -22.05
CA GLU A 116 -11.17 -4.41 -23.35
C GLU A 116 -11.40 -5.42 -24.47
N SER A 117 -11.02 -6.68 -24.27
CA SER A 117 -11.22 -7.74 -25.25
C SER A 117 -12.70 -8.03 -25.55
N ARG A 118 -13.58 -7.86 -24.55
CA ARG A 118 -15.02 -8.20 -24.66
C ARG A 118 -15.87 -7.05 -25.19
N LYS A 119 -15.56 -5.81 -24.80
CA LYS A 119 -16.41 -4.63 -25.03
C LYS A 119 -15.71 -3.48 -25.73
N ASN A 120 -14.41 -3.60 -26.00
CA ASN A 120 -13.56 -2.55 -26.58
C ASN A 120 -13.63 -1.22 -25.79
N LEU A 121 -13.83 -1.33 -24.48
CA LEU A 121 -13.77 -0.22 -23.54
C LEU A 121 -12.46 -0.33 -22.76
N HIS A 122 -11.77 0.78 -22.61
CA HIS A 122 -10.46 0.81 -21.97
C HIS A 122 -10.49 1.79 -20.81
N ILE A 123 -10.17 1.28 -19.61
CA ILE A 123 -10.29 2.01 -18.36
C ILE A 123 -8.89 2.16 -17.76
N ASN A 124 -8.50 3.39 -17.46
CA ASN A 124 -7.24 3.68 -16.80
C ASN A 124 -7.47 4.10 -15.35
N PHE A 125 -6.67 3.56 -14.44
CA PHE A 125 -6.67 3.93 -13.03
C PHE A 125 -5.44 4.75 -12.71
N ILE A 126 -5.66 5.89 -12.08
CA ILE A 126 -4.62 6.83 -11.71
C ILE A 126 -4.75 7.07 -10.21
N THR A 127 -3.66 6.86 -9.47
CA THR A 127 -3.61 7.23 -8.06
C THR A 127 -2.55 8.30 -7.86
N VAL A 128 -2.98 9.48 -7.44
CA VAL A 128 -2.12 10.63 -7.14
C VAL A 128 -2.15 10.94 -5.67
N ARG A 129 -0.99 11.32 -5.12
CA ARG A 129 -0.92 11.60 -3.68
C ARG A 129 -1.74 12.82 -3.31
N LYS A 130 -1.54 13.92 -4.03
CA LYS A 130 -2.22 15.20 -3.82
C LYS A 130 -2.25 15.97 -5.13
N LEU A 131 -3.28 16.79 -5.32
CA LEU A 131 -3.29 17.76 -6.40
C LEU A 131 -2.58 19.04 -5.93
N THR A 132 -1.57 19.47 -6.68
CA THR A 132 -0.89 20.76 -6.53
C THR A 132 -1.60 21.88 -7.27
N SER A 133 -2.35 21.53 -8.32
CA SER A 133 -3.22 22.45 -9.02
C SER A 133 -4.46 22.74 -8.17
N LYS A 134 -5.08 23.92 -8.33
CA LYS A 134 -6.36 24.25 -7.67
C LYS A 134 -7.55 23.46 -8.26
N ALA A 135 -7.27 22.56 -9.20
CA ALA A 135 -8.24 21.72 -9.86
C ALA A 135 -8.73 20.61 -8.91
N ASP A 136 -10.01 20.29 -9.03
CA ASP A 136 -10.60 19.12 -8.36
C ASP A 136 -10.19 17.81 -9.06
N ALA A 137 -10.40 16.67 -8.43
CA ALA A 137 -10.13 15.35 -8.99
C ALA A 137 -10.84 15.12 -10.34
N PHE A 138 -12.04 15.68 -10.51
CA PHE A 138 -12.80 15.61 -11.76
C PHE A 138 -12.14 16.43 -12.88
N GLU A 139 -11.80 17.69 -12.60
CA GLU A 139 -11.12 18.56 -13.58
C GLU A 139 -9.74 18.00 -13.97
N TYR A 140 -9.02 17.41 -13.01
CA TYR A 140 -7.76 16.74 -13.30
C TYR A 140 -7.97 15.52 -14.21
N ALA A 141 -8.99 14.70 -13.95
CA ALA A 141 -9.30 13.56 -14.80
C ALA A 141 -9.65 13.99 -16.23
N ASP A 142 -10.41 15.07 -16.40
CA ASP A 142 -10.75 15.64 -17.71
C ASP A 142 -9.50 16.12 -18.45
N GLN A 143 -8.59 16.81 -17.75
CA GLN A 143 -7.30 17.20 -18.32
C GLN A 143 -6.49 15.99 -18.78
N VAL A 144 -6.46 14.90 -18.00
CA VAL A 144 -5.77 13.67 -18.43
C VAL A 144 -6.44 13.08 -19.66
N LEU A 145 -7.78 13.07 -19.73
CA LEU A 145 -8.52 12.56 -20.89
C LEU A 145 -8.18 13.36 -22.16
N GLU A 146 -8.18 14.69 -22.08
CA GLU A 146 -7.84 15.58 -23.19
C GLU A 146 -6.38 15.43 -23.64
N LYS A 147 -5.45 15.20 -22.70
CA LYS A 147 -4.03 15.03 -23.01
C LYS A 147 -3.72 13.68 -23.62
N TRP A 148 -4.28 12.60 -23.09
CA TRP A 148 -4.03 11.24 -23.57
C TRP A 148 -4.81 10.91 -24.84
N TYR A 149 -6.01 11.46 -25.00
CA TYR A 149 -6.89 11.22 -26.13
C TYR A 149 -7.41 12.54 -26.70
N PRO A 150 -6.58 13.27 -27.47
CA PRO A 150 -6.96 14.57 -28.04
C PRO A 150 -8.07 14.46 -29.10
N THR A 151 -8.36 13.25 -29.60
CA THR A 151 -9.42 13.01 -30.59
C THR A 151 -10.65 12.38 -29.94
N ILE A 152 -11.83 12.83 -30.37
CA ILE A 152 -13.13 12.35 -29.85
C ILE A 152 -13.32 10.86 -30.15
N GLU A 153 -12.82 10.38 -31.29
CA GLU A 153 -12.94 8.98 -31.70
C GLU A 153 -12.13 8.03 -30.80
N GLU A 154 -10.92 8.43 -30.43
CA GLU A 154 -10.06 7.63 -29.55
C GLU A 154 -10.57 7.62 -28.10
N GLY A 155 -11.07 8.78 -27.63
CA GLY A 155 -11.54 8.99 -26.27
C GLY A 155 -12.94 8.45 -25.98
N ASN A 156 -13.78 8.21 -26.99
CA ASN A 156 -15.18 7.81 -26.81
C ASN A 156 -15.35 6.54 -25.94
N ASN A 157 -14.45 5.58 -26.15
CA ASN A 157 -14.46 4.27 -25.49
C ASN A 157 -13.51 4.20 -24.28
N LYS A 158 -13.02 5.36 -23.81
CA LYS A 158 -12.02 5.46 -22.73
C LYS A 158 -12.67 5.96 -21.47
N GLY A 159 -12.29 5.36 -20.35
CA GLY A 159 -12.61 5.82 -19.01
C GLY A 159 -11.33 6.08 -18.21
N ILE A 160 -11.34 7.13 -17.40
CA ILE A 160 -10.25 7.47 -16.48
C ILE A 160 -10.84 7.55 -15.09
N VAL A 161 -10.25 6.79 -14.17
CA VAL A 161 -10.56 6.79 -12.76
C VAL A 161 -9.37 7.40 -12.01
N VAL A 162 -9.57 8.55 -11.38
CA VAL A 162 -8.57 9.22 -10.55
C VAL A 162 -8.92 9.01 -9.09
N LEU A 163 -7.91 8.65 -8.30
CA LEU A 163 -7.99 8.59 -6.84
C LEU A 163 -6.93 9.52 -6.23
N VAL A 164 -7.39 10.53 -5.49
CA VAL A 164 -6.55 11.47 -4.76
C VAL A 164 -6.42 10.99 -3.31
N THR A 165 -5.27 10.43 -2.95
CA THR A 165 -5.13 9.74 -1.66
C THR A 165 -5.14 10.68 -0.45
N SER A 166 -4.70 11.94 -0.62
CA SER A 166 -4.67 12.93 0.46
C SER A 166 -6.05 13.49 0.78
N GLN A 167 -6.86 13.78 -0.24
CA GLN A 167 -8.23 14.30 -0.06
C GLN A 167 -9.24 13.17 0.15
N LYS A 168 -8.85 11.92 -0.14
CA LYS A 168 -9.73 10.74 -0.13
C LYS A 168 -10.90 10.92 -1.10
N GLU A 169 -10.63 11.59 -2.21
CA GLU A 169 -11.59 11.90 -3.25
C GLU A 169 -11.28 11.02 -4.46
N GLY A 170 -12.33 10.55 -5.11
CA GLY A 170 -12.24 9.82 -6.35
C GLY A 170 -13.06 10.53 -7.42
N ALA A 171 -12.61 10.49 -8.66
CA ALA A 171 -13.36 10.99 -9.80
C ALA A 171 -13.30 9.97 -10.93
N ILE A 172 -14.38 9.90 -11.70
CA ILE A 172 -14.47 9.06 -12.89
C ILE A 172 -14.92 9.96 -14.03
N THR A 173 -14.13 9.99 -15.10
CA THR A 173 -14.48 10.66 -16.35
C THR A 173 -14.29 9.69 -17.52
N GLY A 174 -14.83 10.02 -18.68
CA GLY A 174 -14.64 9.22 -19.88
C GLY A 174 -15.44 9.72 -21.06
N GLY A 175 -15.28 9.03 -22.18
CA GLY A 175 -16.04 9.33 -23.39
C GLY A 175 -17.52 8.98 -23.27
N PRO A 176 -18.37 9.53 -24.15
CA PRO A 176 -19.82 9.33 -24.07
C PRO A 176 -20.25 7.87 -24.21
N ALA A 177 -19.54 7.04 -24.99
CA ALA A 177 -19.84 5.61 -25.08
C ALA A 177 -19.47 4.85 -23.79
N PHE A 178 -18.39 5.25 -23.11
CA PHE A 178 -18.04 4.71 -21.80
C PHE A 178 -19.11 5.03 -20.75
N ILE A 179 -19.53 6.30 -20.66
CA ILE A 179 -20.55 6.75 -19.70
C ILE A 179 -21.89 6.03 -19.93
N GLN A 180 -22.31 5.89 -21.18
CA GLN A 180 -23.54 5.16 -21.52
C GLN A 180 -23.47 3.67 -21.20
N ALA A 181 -22.31 3.04 -21.37
CA ALA A 181 -22.13 1.62 -21.09
C ALA A 181 -22.12 1.30 -19.59
N VAL A 182 -21.58 2.20 -18.76
CA VAL A 182 -21.54 2.03 -17.29
C VAL A 182 -22.86 2.46 -16.65
N GLY A 183 -23.43 3.56 -17.12
CA GLY A 183 -24.60 4.22 -16.55
C GLY A 183 -24.26 5.22 -15.45
N ASP A 184 -24.89 6.40 -15.53
CA ASP A 184 -24.63 7.54 -14.62
C ASP A 184 -24.87 7.20 -13.14
N SER A 185 -25.86 6.35 -12.85
CA SER A 185 -26.19 5.94 -11.48
C SER A 185 -25.07 5.12 -10.84
N VAL A 186 -24.40 4.24 -11.60
CA VAL A 186 -23.30 3.43 -11.09
C VAL A 186 -22.04 4.27 -10.95
N LEU A 187 -21.81 5.22 -11.86
CA LEU A 187 -20.69 6.16 -11.77
C LEU A 187 -20.80 7.00 -10.50
N ASP A 188 -21.95 7.63 -10.27
CA ASP A 188 -22.19 8.47 -9.09
C ASP A 188 -22.11 7.66 -7.79
N ALA A 189 -22.71 6.47 -7.75
CA ALA A 189 -22.62 5.58 -6.59
C ALA A 189 -21.18 5.10 -6.34
N THR A 190 -20.37 4.92 -7.38
CA THR A 190 -18.97 4.50 -7.24
C THR A 190 -18.09 5.63 -6.71
N VAL A 191 -18.27 6.84 -7.23
CA VAL A 191 -17.56 8.04 -6.79
C VAL A 191 -17.94 8.40 -5.35
N SER A 192 -19.22 8.35 -5.01
CA SER A 192 -19.73 8.76 -3.70
C SER A 192 -19.53 7.70 -2.61
N GLU A 193 -19.72 6.41 -2.91
CA GLU A 193 -19.78 5.38 -1.86
C GLU A 193 -18.53 4.49 -1.79
N ASN A 194 -17.81 4.29 -2.91
CA ASN A 194 -16.76 3.26 -2.95
C ASN A 194 -15.36 3.85 -2.75
N LEU A 195 -15.02 4.89 -3.51
CA LEU A 195 -13.70 5.52 -3.47
C LEU A 195 -13.40 6.21 -2.12
N PRO A 196 -14.26 7.10 -1.57
CA PRO A 196 -13.96 7.83 -0.34
C PRO A 196 -14.04 6.97 0.91
N VAL A 197 -14.95 5.99 0.95
CA VAL A 197 -15.14 5.12 2.12
C VAL A 197 -13.94 4.21 2.33
N LEU A 198 -13.44 3.57 1.28
CA LEU A 198 -12.27 2.68 1.39
C LEU A 198 -10.95 3.45 1.49
N ALA A 199 -10.87 4.65 0.92
CA ALA A 199 -9.76 5.57 1.18
C ALA A 199 -9.74 6.08 2.63
N THR A 200 -10.91 6.17 3.28
CA THR A 200 -11.00 6.52 4.71
C THR A 200 -10.36 5.45 5.59
N ASP A 201 -10.61 4.19 5.28
CA ASP A 201 -10.04 3.00 5.92
C ASP A 201 -8.57 2.71 5.53
N GLU A 202 -7.93 3.57 4.72
CA GLU A 202 -6.57 3.38 4.17
C GLU A 202 -6.43 2.11 3.29
N LYS A 203 -7.54 1.53 2.84
CA LYS A 203 -7.58 0.32 2.01
C LYS A 203 -7.61 0.66 0.53
N TYR A 204 -6.56 1.33 0.05
CA TYR A 204 -6.47 1.77 -1.35
C TYR A 204 -6.52 0.61 -2.36
N ASN A 205 -5.90 -0.53 -2.06
CA ASN A 205 -5.95 -1.72 -2.91
C ASN A 205 -7.39 -2.22 -3.12
N GLU A 206 -8.19 -2.22 -2.04
CA GLU A 206 -9.58 -2.65 -2.09
C GLU A 206 -10.43 -1.62 -2.81
N ALA A 207 -10.22 -0.32 -2.54
CA ALA A 207 -10.93 0.79 -3.20
C ALA A 207 -10.85 0.72 -4.72
N VAL A 208 -9.64 0.54 -5.24
CA VAL A 208 -9.40 0.50 -6.69
C VAL A 208 -9.93 -0.81 -7.28
N TYR A 209 -9.70 -1.94 -6.61
CA TYR A 209 -10.14 -3.25 -7.12
C TYR A 209 -11.66 -3.43 -7.09
N SER A 210 -12.33 -2.99 -6.01
CA SER A 210 -13.79 -3.00 -5.92
C SER A 210 -14.42 -2.08 -6.97
N THR A 211 -13.81 -0.91 -7.21
CA THR A 211 -14.24 0.03 -8.25
C THR A 211 -14.15 -0.61 -9.63
N ALA A 212 -13.00 -1.21 -9.96
CA ALA A 212 -12.81 -1.90 -11.23
C ALA A 212 -13.83 -3.04 -11.43
N LYS A 213 -14.09 -3.82 -10.37
CA LYS A 213 -15.08 -4.90 -10.42
C LYS A 213 -16.51 -4.38 -10.60
N ARG A 214 -16.86 -3.26 -9.95
CA ARG A 214 -18.18 -2.62 -10.06
C ARG A 214 -18.40 -2.06 -11.47
N LEU A 215 -17.41 -1.36 -12.02
CA LEU A 215 -17.43 -0.86 -13.40
C LEU A 215 -17.54 -2.02 -14.41
N ALA A 216 -16.77 -3.09 -14.22
CA ALA A 216 -16.83 -4.27 -15.09
C ALA A 216 -18.22 -4.94 -15.05
N ALA A 217 -18.80 -5.11 -13.85
CA ALA A 217 -20.14 -5.68 -13.70
C ALA A 217 -21.22 -4.83 -14.39
N ALA A 218 -21.14 -3.50 -14.24
CA ALA A 218 -22.06 -2.58 -14.88
C ALA A 218 -21.98 -2.65 -16.42
N ILE A 219 -20.76 -2.66 -16.96
CA ILE A 219 -20.50 -2.78 -18.41
C ILE A 219 -20.99 -4.12 -18.97
N ASP A 220 -20.92 -5.19 -18.17
CA ASP A 220 -21.42 -6.51 -18.54
C ASP A 220 -22.95 -6.63 -18.38
N GLY A 221 -23.61 -5.63 -17.79
CA GLY A 221 -25.05 -5.64 -17.50
C GLY A 221 -25.42 -6.62 -16.37
N LEU A 222 -24.45 -7.03 -15.55
CA LEU A 222 -24.68 -7.85 -14.38
C LEU A 222 -25.24 -6.99 -13.23
N PRO A 223 -25.95 -7.60 -12.26
CA PRO A 223 -26.40 -6.88 -11.08
C PRO A 223 -25.20 -6.26 -10.34
N ASP A 224 -25.37 -5.00 -9.91
CA ASP A 224 -24.33 -4.23 -9.23
C ASP A 224 -23.86 -5.01 -7.97
N PRO A 225 -22.56 -5.32 -7.84
CA PRO A 225 -22.01 -5.94 -6.64
C PRO A 225 -22.16 -5.08 -5.37
N GLY A 226 -22.58 -3.82 -5.52
CA GLY A 226 -22.87 -2.89 -4.44
C GLY A 226 -21.62 -2.22 -3.88
N GLY A 227 -21.81 -1.05 -3.27
CA GLY A 227 -20.76 -0.34 -2.57
C GLY A 227 -20.29 -1.09 -1.30
N PRO A 228 -19.05 -0.84 -0.84
CA PRO A 228 -18.55 -1.37 0.40
C PRO A 228 -19.45 -0.86 1.54
N GLN A 229 -20.04 -1.79 2.28
CA GLN A 229 -20.83 -1.45 3.45
C GLN A 229 -19.93 -0.75 4.48
N PHE A 230 -20.43 0.33 5.06
CA PHE A 230 -19.82 1.01 6.20
C PHE A 230 -19.65 -0.03 7.30
N LYS A 231 -18.46 -0.63 7.40
CA LYS A 231 -18.07 -1.26 8.64
C LYS A 231 -17.77 -0.08 9.53
N ASP A 232 -18.82 0.40 10.22
CA ASP A 232 -18.66 0.98 11.54
C ASP A 232 -17.89 -0.06 12.36
N ASN A 233 -16.56 -0.08 12.20
CA ASN A 233 -15.69 -0.33 13.31
C ASN A 233 -15.92 0.88 14.20
N LYS A 234 -17.10 0.86 14.87
CA LYS A 234 -17.29 1.39 16.19
C LYS A 234 -16.01 0.98 16.88
N ARG A 235 -15.11 1.96 17.00
CA ARG A 235 -13.86 1.84 17.70
C ARG A 235 -14.29 1.33 19.05
N GLU A 236 -14.24 0.01 19.23
CA GLU A 236 -14.64 -0.63 20.46
C GLU A 236 -13.59 -0.13 21.42
N SER A 237 -13.97 0.94 22.11
CA SER A 237 -13.17 1.52 23.15
C SER A 237 -12.85 0.33 24.05
N ASN A 238 -11.58 0.08 24.29
CA ASN A 238 -11.13 -0.87 25.32
C ASN A 238 -11.52 -0.42 26.74
N PHE A 239 -12.59 0.37 26.85
CA PHE A 239 -13.24 0.77 28.08
C PHE A 239 -14.37 -0.21 28.32
N LYS A 240 -14.18 -0.96 29.40
CA LYS A 240 -15.18 -1.75 30.09
C LYS A 240 -16.53 -1.01 30.06
N THR A 241 -17.56 -1.61 29.48
CA THR A 241 -18.92 -1.06 29.46
C THR A 241 -19.33 -0.76 30.90
N LYS A 242 -20.16 0.27 31.11
CA LYS A 242 -20.61 0.69 32.45
C LYS A 242 -21.20 -0.50 33.22
N GLU A 243 -21.85 -1.43 32.52
CA GLU A 243 -22.41 -2.64 33.13
C GLU A 243 -21.33 -3.58 33.73
N GLU A 244 -20.19 -3.82 33.06
CA GLU A 244 -19.11 -4.65 33.62
C GLU A 244 -18.35 -3.96 34.78
N THR A 245 -18.45 -2.63 34.89
CA THR A 245 -17.82 -1.87 35.99
C THR A 245 -18.69 -1.88 37.25
N ASP A 246 -20.01 -1.85 37.10
CA ASP A 246 -20.94 -1.88 38.23
C ASP A 246 -21.06 -3.27 38.86
N GLU A 247 -20.97 -4.36 38.08
CA GLU A 247 -20.91 -5.72 38.65
C GLU A 247 -19.68 -5.92 39.56
N LYS A 248 -18.52 -5.41 39.14
CA LYS A 248 -17.30 -5.50 39.97
C LYS A 248 -17.40 -4.63 41.23
N ARG A 249 -18.01 -3.44 41.14
CA ARG A 249 -18.28 -2.60 42.34
C ARG A 249 -19.23 -3.26 43.31
N GLY A 250 -20.25 -3.98 42.83
CA GLY A 250 -21.18 -4.73 43.66
C GLY A 250 -20.48 -5.82 44.47
N GLN A 251 -19.56 -6.56 43.84
CA GLN A 251 -18.81 -7.62 44.51
C GLN A 251 -17.84 -7.07 45.57
N PHE A 252 -17.15 -5.95 45.29
CA PHE A 252 -16.31 -5.30 46.30
C PHE A 252 -17.12 -4.70 47.45
N SER A 253 -18.29 -4.11 47.18
CA SER A 253 -19.14 -3.52 48.22
C SER A 253 -19.72 -4.58 49.17
N LEU A 254 -20.10 -5.75 48.64
CA LEU A 254 -20.57 -6.88 49.47
C LEU A 254 -19.47 -7.42 50.39
N VAL A 255 -18.26 -7.65 49.86
CA VAL A 255 -17.13 -8.18 50.64
C VAL A 255 -16.69 -7.19 51.70
N VAL A 256 -16.57 -5.90 51.36
CA VAL A 256 -16.18 -4.85 52.31
C VAL A 256 -17.25 -4.64 53.38
N GLY A 257 -18.53 -4.64 53.00
CA GLY A 257 -19.64 -4.54 53.95
C GLY A 257 -19.68 -5.72 54.94
N GLY A 258 -19.50 -6.95 54.45
CA GLY A 258 -19.44 -8.14 55.31
C GLY A 258 -18.28 -8.09 56.30
N LEU A 259 -17.09 -7.69 55.86
CA LEU A 259 -15.93 -7.56 56.74
C LEU A 259 -16.14 -6.52 57.84
N LEU A 260 -16.77 -5.38 57.51
CA LEU A 260 -17.04 -4.30 58.47
C LEU A 260 -17.99 -4.76 59.57
N VAL A 261 -19.06 -5.50 59.23
CA VAL A 261 -20.00 -6.04 60.22
C VAL A 261 -19.31 -7.03 61.14
N ILE A 262 -18.53 -7.97 60.61
CA ILE A 262 -17.79 -8.95 61.42
C ILE A 262 -16.79 -8.24 62.35
N ALA A 263 -16.09 -7.22 61.84
CA ALA A 263 -15.13 -6.44 62.62
C ALA A 263 -15.75 -5.71 63.82
N PHE A 264 -17.04 -5.36 63.79
CA PHE A 264 -17.73 -4.76 64.93
C PHE A 264 -18.40 -5.79 65.85
N VAL A 265 -19.04 -6.80 65.27
CA VAL A 265 -19.83 -7.78 66.03
C VAL A 265 -18.92 -8.74 66.80
N VAL A 266 -17.80 -9.18 66.22
CA VAL A 266 -16.92 -10.16 66.88
C VAL A 266 -16.28 -9.60 68.16
N PRO A 267 -15.68 -8.39 68.18
CA PRO A 267 -15.14 -7.83 69.43
C PRO A 267 -16.19 -7.64 70.51
N MET A 268 -17.40 -7.21 70.12
CA MET A 268 -18.51 -7.03 71.07
C MET A 268 -19.01 -8.37 71.62
N ALA A 269 -19.18 -9.39 70.77
CA ALA A 269 -19.57 -10.72 71.20
C ALA A 269 -18.51 -11.37 72.12
N GLN A 270 -17.23 -11.20 71.80
CA GLN A 270 -16.12 -11.64 72.65
C GLN A 270 -16.11 -10.92 74.01
N TYR A 271 -16.32 -9.61 74.01
CA TYR A 271 -16.45 -8.82 75.25
C TYR A 271 -17.62 -9.30 76.10
N TYR A 272 -18.82 -9.48 75.51
CA TYR A 272 -19.99 -9.96 76.23
C TYR A 272 -19.83 -11.38 76.77
N ALA A 273 -19.23 -12.30 76.01
CA ALA A 273 -18.95 -13.66 76.47
C ALA A 273 -17.89 -13.71 77.59
N TYR A 274 -16.93 -12.78 77.58
CA TYR A 274 -15.97 -12.63 78.67
C TYR A 274 -16.63 -12.08 79.94
N VAL A 275 -17.50 -11.08 79.80
CA VAL A 275 -18.19 -10.44 80.93
C VAL A 275 -19.28 -11.33 81.54
N SER A 276 -19.99 -12.13 80.74
CA SER A 276 -21.05 -13.03 81.23
C SER A 276 -20.55 -14.31 81.89
N LYS A 277 -19.25 -14.62 81.77
CA LYS A 277 -18.58 -15.73 82.46
C LYS A 277 -18.09 -15.36 83.87
N LYS A 278 -18.41 -14.15 84.34
CA LYS A 278 -18.15 -13.66 85.69
C LYS A 278 -19.44 -13.66 86.50
#